data_AF-A0A655JNC4-F1
#
_entry.id   AF-A0A655JNC4-F1
#
_cell.length_a   1.000
_cell.length_b   1.000
_cell.length_c   1.000
_cell.angle_alpha   90.00
_cell.angle_beta   90.00
_cell.angle_gamma   90.00
#
_symmetry.space_group_name_H-M   'P 1'
#
loop_
_entity.id
_entity.type
_entity.pdbx_description
1 polymer ?
#
loop_
_entity_poly.entity_id
_entity_poly.type
_entity_poly.pdbx_seq_one_letter_code
_entity_poly.pdbx_strand_id
1 'polypeptide(L)' 'MTFINLEDETGMVNVLCTPGVWARHRKLAHTAPALLIRGQVQNASGAITVVAERMGRLTLAVGARSRDFR' A
#
# COMPACT_ATOMS: atom_id res chain seq x y z
N MET A 1 -9.95 -7.48 8.51
CA MET A 1 -8.75 -6.63 8.34
C MET A 1 -7.95 -7.19 7.17
N THR A 2 -7.29 -6.33 6.38
CA THR A 2 -6.54 -6.73 5.19
C THR A 2 -5.15 -6.11 5.23
N PHE A 3 -4.14 -6.83 4.77
CA PHE A 3 -2.78 -6.32 4.62
C PHE A 3 -2.44 -6.14 3.14
N ILE A 4 -1.75 -5.05 2.80
CA ILE A 4 -1.16 -4.80 1.49
C ILE A 4 0.34 -4.69 1.70
N ASN A 5 1.13 -5.36 0.86
CA ASN A 5 2.57 -5.15 0.80
C ASN A 5 2.89 -4.26 -0.40
N LEU A 6 3.66 -3.20 -0.18
CA LEU A 6 4.13 -2.29 -1.23
C LEU A 6 5.64 -2.33 -1.27
N GLU A 7 6.21 -2.27 -2.47
CA GLU A 7 7.64 -2.24 -2.72
C GLU A 7 7.99 -1.02 -3.58
N ASP A 8 9.06 -0.34 -3.21
CA ASP A 8 9.73 0.68 -4.01
C ASP A 8 11.25 0.43 -4.02
N GLU A 9 12.03 1.36 -4.57
CA GLU A 9 13.49 1.25 -4.63
C GLU A 9 14.18 1.22 -3.26
N THR A 10 13.49 1.62 -2.19
CA THR A 10 14.00 1.64 -0.81
C THR A 10 13.64 0.39 -0.02
N GLY A 11 12.75 -0.45 -0.56
CA GLY A 11 12.38 -1.74 0.01
C GLY A 11 10.86 -1.91 0.13
N MET A 12 10.44 -2.77 1.05
CA MET A 12 9.05 -3.12 1.26
C MET A 12 8.45 -2.46 2.50
N VAL A 13 7.18 -2.09 2.42
CA VAL A 13 6.37 -1.64 3.54
C VAL A 13 5.06 -2.42 3.62
N ASN A 14 4.68 -2.82 4.83
CA ASN A 14 3.37 -3.41 5.08
C ASN A 14 2.36 -2.31 5.41
N VAL A 15 1.15 -2.45 4.86
CA VAL A 15 0.05 -1.51 5.06
C VAL A 15 -1.15 -2.26 5.62
N LEU A 16 -1.59 -1.89 6.82
CA LEU A 16 -2.79 -2.43 7.44
C LEU A 16 -4.01 -1.61 7.03
N CYS A 17 -4.99 -2.28 6.41
CA CYS A 17 -6.26 -1.70 6.01
C CYS A 17 -7.37 -2.15 6.97
N THR A 18 -7.96 -1.18 7.67
CA THR A 18 -9.20 -1.42 8.42
C THR A 18 -10.34 -1.78 7.46
N PRO A 19 -11.41 -2.47 7.93
CA PRO A 19 -12.51 -2.88 7.06
C PRO A 19 -13.12 -1.74 6.24
N GLY A 20 -13.32 -0.56 6.85
CA GLY A 20 -13.88 0.61 6.15
C GLY A 20 -12.95 1.16 5.07
N VAL A 21 -11.65 1.24 5.34
CA VAL A 21 -10.65 1.69 4.36
C VAL A 21 -10.54 0.72 3.20
N TRP A 22 -10.53 -0.58 3.48
CA TRP A 22 -10.52 -1.62 2.46
C TRP A 22 -11.78 -1.58 1.59
N ALA A 23 -12.96 -1.52 2.21
CA ALA A 23 -14.23 -1.44 1.50
C ALA A 23 -14.26 -0.24 0.53
N ARG A 24 -13.70 0.91 0.93
CA ARG A 24 -13.67 2.11 0.10
C ARG A 24 -12.64 2.07 -1.03
N HIS A 25 -11.47 1.45 -0.82
CA HIS A 25 -10.33 1.59 -1.75
C HIS A 25 -9.89 0.28 -2.42
N ARG A 26 -10.53 -0.87 -2.16
CA ARG A 26 -10.13 -2.18 -2.73
C ARG A 26 -9.91 -2.16 -4.24
N LYS A 27 -10.78 -1.48 -5.01
CA LYS A 27 -10.64 -1.40 -6.47
C LYS A 27 -9.35 -0.66 -6.85
N LEU A 28 -9.05 0.45 -6.17
CA LEU A 28 -7.83 1.21 -6.39
C LEU A 28 -6.59 0.37 -6.01
N ALA A 29 -6.64 -0.30 -4.86
CA ALA A 29 -5.56 -1.15 -4.38
C ALA A 29 -5.19 -2.28 -5.35
N HIS A 30 -6.18 -2.85 -6.05
CA HIS A 30 -5.96 -3.92 -7.03
C HIS A 30 -5.58 -3.44 -8.45
N THR A 31 -5.88 -2.19 -8.81
CA THR A 31 -5.77 -1.73 -10.22
C THR A 31 -4.74 -0.63 -10.44
N ALA A 32 -4.26 0.00 -9.38
CA ALA A 32 -3.22 1.01 -9.48
C ALA A 32 -1.85 0.34 -9.58
N PRO A 33 -0.99 0.76 -10.53
CA PRO A 33 0.38 0.28 -10.61
C PRO A 33 1.25 0.83 -9.47
N ALA A 34 0.84 1.94 -8.86
CA ALA A 34 1.48 2.52 -7.69
C ALA A 34 0.44 3.23 -6.82
N LEU A 35 0.66 3.17 -5.51
CA LEU A 35 -0.25 3.72 -4.50
C LEU A 35 0.46 4.77 -3.65
N LEU A 36 -0.23 5.89 -3.42
CA LEU A 36 0.09 6.82 -2.35
C LEU A 36 -0.72 6.41 -1.12
N ILE A 37 -0.03 6.05 -0.04
CA ILE A 37 -0.65 5.68 1.23
C ILE A 37 -0.45 6.80 2.24
N ARG A 38 -1.53 7.19 2.91
CA ARG A 38 -1.48 8.06 4.10
C ARG A 38 -2.03 7.31 5.30
N GLY A 39 -1.31 7.38 6.41
CA GLY A 39 -1.65 6.66 7.63
C GLY A 39 -0.63 6.86 8.75
N GLN A 40 -0.86 6.18 9.87
CA GLN A 40 0.03 6.18 11.02
C GLN A 40 1.05 5.06 10.92
N VAL A 41 2.32 5.37 11.18
CA VAL A 41 3.37 4.35 11.28
C VAL A 41 3.25 3.68 12.64
N GLN A 42 3.24 2.35 12.65
CA GLN A 42 3.33 1.52 13.84
C GLN A 42 4.58 0.65 13.74
N ASN A 43 5.34 0.61 14.83
CA ASN A 43 6.43 -0.32 15.01
C ASN A 43 5.98 -1.37 16.02
N ALA A 44 5.73 -2.59 15.54
CA ALA A 44 5.43 -3.74 16.38
C ALA A 44 6.66 -4.64 16.41
N SER A 45 7.45 -4.54 17.48
CA SER A 45 8.59 -5.42 17.73
C SER A 45 9.58 -5.51 16.55
N GLY A 46 9.87 -4.38 15.91
CA GLY A 46 10.82 -4.30 14.78
C GLY A 46 10.17 -4.42 13.39
N ALA A 47 8.89 -4.80 13.30
CA ALA A 47 8.14 -4.75 12.05
C ALA A 47 7.44 -3.40 11.91
N ILE A 48 7.82 -2.63 10.88
CA ILE A 48 7.16 -1.37 10.52
C ILE A 48 5.92 -1.65 9.67
N THR A 49 4.78 -1.11 10.08
CA THR A 49 3.52 -1.17 9.34
C THR A 49 2.86 0.21 9.31
N VAL A 50 2.30 0.60 8.17
CA VAL A 50 1.46 1.80 8.07
C VAL A 50 0.00 1.41 8.23
N VAL A 51 -0.69 1.94 9.23
CA VAL A 51 -2.15 1.80 9.36
C VAL A 51 -2.82 2.83 8.47
N ALA A 52 -3.40 2.36 7.37
CA ALA A 52 -3.93 3.22 6.32
C ALA A 52 -5.20 3.95 6.75
N GLU A 53 -5.24 5.26 6.48
CA GLU A 53 -6.41 6.13 6.59
C GLU A 53 -6.97 6.46 5.21
N ARG A 54 -6.08 6.63 4.21
CA ARG A 54 -6.45 6.97 2.83
C ARG A 54 -5.48 6.35 1.82
N MET A 55 -6.00 6.03 0.63
CA MET A 55 -5.22 5.60 -0.52
C MET A 55 -5.50 6.50 -1.73
N GLY A 56 -4.46 6.75 -2.53
CA GLY A 56 -4.53 7.45 -3.81
C GLY A 56 -3.72 6.71 -4.87
N ARG A 57 -4.04 6.95 -6.15
CA ARG A 57 -3.16 6.52 -7.25
C ARG A 57 -1.93 7.42 -7.25
N LEU A 58 -0.74 6.83 -7.31
CA LEU A 58 0.49 7.57 -7.55
C LEU A 58 0.80 7.51 -9.05
N THR A 59 0.92 8.68 -9.70
CA THR A 59 1.34 8.76 -11.10
C THR A 59 2.86 8.70 -11.13
N LEU A 60 3.40 7.65 -11.74
CA LEU A 60 4.84 7.50 -11.92
C LEU A 60 5.28 8.23 -13.19
N ALA A 61 6.31 9.09 -13.06
CA ALA A 61 6.89 9.79 -14.21
C ALA A 61 7.71 8.85 -15.12
N VAL A 62 8.15 7.71 -14.59
CA VAL A 62 8.85 6.63 -15.30
C VAL A 62 8.01 5.37 -15.14
N GLY A 63 7.76 4.64 -16.24
CA GLY A 63 6.91 3.45 -16.21
C GLY A 63 7.54 2.32 -15.39
N ALA A 64 7.21 2.21 -14.10
CA ALA A 64 7.45 0.99 -13.35
C ALA A 64 6.48 -0.08 -13.87
N ARG A 65 7.01 -1.18 -14.42
CA ARG A 65 6.19 -2.36 -14.73
C ARG A 65 5.88 -3.05 -13.42
N SER A 66 4.59 -3.33 -13.20
CA SER A 66 4.18 -4.21 -12.10
C SER A 66 4.92 -5.54 -12.23
N ARG A 67 5.52 -6.01 -11.14
CA ARG A 67 6.09 -7.35 -11.06
C ARG A 67 4.96 -8.33 -10.74
N ASP A 68 4.53 -9.05 -11.76
CA ASP A 68 3.63 -10.19 -11.56
C ASP A 68 4.43 -11.33 -10.93
N PHE A 69 4.15 -11.64 -9.66
CA PHE A 69 4.68 -12.82 -9.00
C PHE A 69 3.77 -14.01 -9.33
N ARG A 70 4.34 -15.05 -9.95
CA ARG A 70 3.67 -16.30 -10.29
C ARG A 70 4.06 -17.40 -9.32
#